data_AF-A0A1E7RLF4-F1
#
_entry.id   AF-A0A1E7RLF4-F1
#
_cell.length_a   1.000
_cell.length_b   1.000
_cell.length_c   1.000
_cell.angle_alpha   90.00
_cell.angle_beta   90.00
_cell.angle_gamma   90.00
#
_symmetry.space_group_name_H-M   'P 1'
#
loop_
_entity.id
_entity.type
_entity.pdbx_description
1 polymer ?
#
loop_
_entity_poly.entity_id
_entity_poly.type
_entity_poly.pdbx_seq_one_letter_code
_entity_poly.pdbx_strand_id
1 'polypeptide(L)'
;MTFQAFLALVLLISTSACSRNEVRYYENLAELGGTGDAFIVAQLAVPDDATSIQVTRGAGTDLFHISYLTTDPQYARLAKDMLRIDTEARDRAVRTLGFGASIPADAALHAWCRDDWRAGPPQAFVAKELLFLADAKGRQFQWNTFHGRELTSDVCR
;
A
#
# COMPACT_ATOMS: atom_id res chain seq x y z
N MET A 1 -8.60 65.27 9.60
CA MET A 1 -8.80 64.50 8.35
C MET A 1 -7.89 63.29 8.40
N THR A 2 -8.52 62.12 8.30
CA THR A 2 -8.05 60.75 8.52
C THR A 2 -7.22 60.18 7.37
N PHE A 3 -6.25 59.29 7.65
CA PHE A 3 -5.89 58.11 6.83
C PHE A 3 -5.06 57.15 7.72
N GLN A 4 -5.66 56.12 8.33
CA GLN A 4 -5.57 54.70 7.92
C GLN A 4 -4.12 54.23 7.72
N ALA A 5 -3.49 53.65 8.74
CA ALA A 5 -3.42 52.20 9.03
C ALA A 5 -2.77 51.37 7.89
N PHE A 6 -1.77 50.55 8.20
CA PHE A 6 -1.82 49.10 7.90
C PHE A 6 -0.68 48.36 8.62
N LEU A 7 -1.11 47.36 9.39
CA LEU A 7 -0.36 46.25 9.96
C LEU A 7 0.43 45.53 8.86
N ALA A 8 1.72 45.26 9.10
CA ALA A 8 2.41 44.17 8.43
C ALA A 8 2.56 43.01 9.43
N LEU A 9 1.46 42.26 9.62
CA LEU A 9 1.48 40.97 10.30
C LEU A 9 2.12 39.96 9.33
N VAL A 10 3.42 39.72 9.49
CA VAL A 10 4.12 38.65 8.77
C VAL A 10 3.65 37.33 9.37
N LEU A 11 2.60 36.77 8.78
CA LEU A 11 2.19 35.38 8.99
C LEU A 11 3.25 34.48 8.35
N LEU A 12 4.24 34.06 9.14
CA LEU A 12 5.01 32.87 8.86
C LEU A 12 4.06 31.67 8.92
N ILE A 13 3.46 31.34 7.78
CA ILE A 13 2.83 30.04 7.57
C ILE A 13 3.99 29.05 7.41
N SER A 14 4.50 28.57 8.53
CA SER A 14 5.30 27.35 8.57
C SER A 14 4.38 26.21 8.11
N THR A 15 4.37 25.94 6.80
CA THR A 15 3.81 24.72 6.25
C THR A 15 4.68 23.58 6.79
N SER A 16 4.25 23.01 7.91
CA SER A 16 4.68 21.69 8.31
C SER A 16 4.27 20.74 7.20
N ALA A 17 5.18 20.49 6.27
CA ALA A 17 5.15 19.32 5.41
C ALA A 17 5.40 18.10 6.31
N CYS A 18 4.44 17.80 7.20
CA CYS A 18 4.25 16.45 7.65
C CYS A 18 4.03 15.67 6.36
N SER A 19 4.96 14.78 6.03
CA SER A 19 4.87 13.86 4.91
C SER A 19 3.68 12.91 5.15
N ARG A 20 2.46 13.42 5.00
CA ARG A 20 1.22 12.67 5.17
C ARG A 20 1.12 11.74 3.98
N ASN A 21 0.82 10.47 4.26
CA ASN A 21 0.47 9.52 3.23
C ASN A 21 -0.68 10.11 2.41
N GLU A 22 -0.55 10.07 1.10
CA GLU A 22 -1.59 10.55 0.20
C GLU A 22 -2.61 9.44 0.00
N VAL A 23 -3.88 9.73 0.31
CA VAL A 23 -4.98 8.78 0.20
C VAL A 23 -5.93 9.26 -0.88
N ARG A 24 -6.22 8.41 -1.85
CA ARG A 24 -7.14 8.64 -2.95
C ARG A 24 -8.19 7.54 -3.01
N TYR A 25 -9.38 7.91 -3.47
CA TYR A 25 -10.55 7.05 -3.50
C TYR A 25 -11.11 6.99 -4.91
N TYR A 26 -11.51 5.79 -5.32
CA TYR A 26 -12.06 5.49 -6.64
C TYR A 26 -13.24 4.55 -6.47
N GLU A 27 -14.30 4.76 -7.24
CA GLU A 27 -15.47 3.88 -7.21
C GLU A 27 -15.18 2.53 -7.87
N ASN A 28 -14.34 2.52 -8.92
CA ASN A 28 -14.00 1.33 -9.71
C ASN A 28 -12.67 1.50 -10.47
N LEU A 29 -12.22 0.43 -11.15
CA LEU A 29 -10.97 0.44 -11.93
C LEU A 29 -10.95 1.43 -13.10
N ALA A 30 -12.10 1.76 -13.70
CA ALA A 30 -12.13 2.69 -14.83
C ALA A 30 -11.72 4.11 -14.42
N GLU A 31 -12.05 4.53 -13.19
CA GLU A 31 -11.63 5.84 -12.65
C GLU A 31 -10.14 5.94 -12.37
N LEU A 32 -9.45 4.81 -12.19
CA LEU A 32 -7.99 4.77 -12.09
C LEU A 32 -7.32 4.98 -13.44
N GLY A 33 -8.03 4.77 -14.55
CA GLY A 33 -7.55 4.97 -15.91
C GLY A 33 -7.05 6.40 -16.13
N GLY A 34 -5.80 6.55 -16.56
CA GLY A 34 -5.18 7.86 -16.81
C GLY A 34 -4.70 8.59 -15.55
N THR A 35 -4.86 7.99 -14.36
CA THR A 35 -4.26 8.50 -13.12
C THR A 35 -2.84 7.96 -12.95
N GLY A 36 -2.08 8.56 -12.04
CA GLY A 36 -0.79 8.02 -11.62
C GLY A 36 -0.90 6.65 -10.93
N ASP A 37 -2.09 6.20 -10.50
CA ASP A 37 -2.33 4.97 -9.74
C ASP A 37 -2.62 3.74 -10.58
N ALA A 38 -2.85 3.89 -11.89
CA ALA A 38 -3.12 2.76 -12.78
C ALA A 38 -2.02 1.68 -12.73
N PHE A 39 -0.75 2.07 -12.54
CA PHE A 39 0.35 1.10 -12.45
C PHE A 39 0.29 0.23 -11.19
N ILE A 40 -0.28 0.74 -10.08
CA ILE A 40 -0.39 -0.02 -8.82
C ILE A 40 -1.30 -1.21 -9.06
N VAL A 41 -2.48 -0.94 -9.62
CA VAL A 41 -3.47 -1.96 -9.95
C VAL A 41 -2.90 -2.97 -10.95
N ALA A 42 -2.18 -2.52 -11.97
CA ALA A 42 -1.60 -3.42 -12.98
C ALA A 42 -0.56 -4.40 -12.43
N GLN A 43 0.10 -4.08 -11.31
CA GLN A 43 1.06 -4.98 -10.68
C GLN A 43 0.41 -6.00 -9.75
N LEU A 44 -0.72 -5.61 -9.18
CA LEU A 44 -1.51 -6.42 -8.28
C LEU A 44 -2.53 -7.25 -9.06
N ALA A 45 -3.00 -8.34 -8.46
CA ALA A 45 -4.13 -9.08 -9.03
C ALA A 45 -5.45 -8.50 -8.49
N VAL A 46 -5.72 -7.22 -8.79
CA VAL A 46 -7.01 -6.58 -8.47
C VAL A 46 -8.01 -6.99 -9.56
N PRO A 47 -9.15 -7.59 -9.20
CA PRO A 47 -10.15 -8.03 -10.18
C PRO A 47 -10.93 -6.85 -10.79
N ASP A 48 -11.46 -7.04 -11.99
CA ASP A 48 -12.21 -6.02 -12.74
C ASP A 48 -13.48 -5.52 -12.03
N ASP A 49 -14.03 -6.35 -11.14
CA ASP A 49 -15.21 -6.03 -10.33
C ASP A 49 -14.88 -5.25 -9.04
N ALA A 50 -13.61 -4.86 -8.85
CA ALA A 50 -13.18 -4.15 -7.67
C ALA A 50 -13.90 -2.80 -7.52
N THR A 51 -14.41 -2.55 -6.31
CA THR A 51 -15.18 -1.35 -5.96
C THR A 51 -14.70 -0.73 -4.64
N SER A 52 -15.10 0.53 -4.39
CA SER A 52 -14.73 1.28 -3.18
C SER A 52 -13.21 1.21 -2.92
N ILE A 53 -12.46 1.51 -3.97
CA ILE A 53 -11.02 1.34 -4.04
C ILE A 53 -10.38 2.53 -3.32
N GLN A 54 -9.47 2.23 -2.40
CA GLN A 54 -8.68 3.21 -1.68
C GLN A 54 -7.21 2.94 -1.97
N VAL A 55 -6.51 3.92 -2.52
CA VAL A 55 -5.07 3.88 -2.75
C VAL A 55 -4.39 4.81 -1.77
N THR A 56 -3.37 4.31 -1.08
CA THR A 56 -2.51 5.06 -0.17
C THR A 56 -1.08 4.97 -0.67
N ARG A 57 -0.39 6.11 -0.82
CA ARG A 57 1.03 6.15 -1.17
C ARG A 57 1.88 6.76 -0.07
N GLY A 58 3.09 6.22 0.07
CA GLY A 58 4.12 6.82 0.88
C GLY A 58 4.68 8.09 0.27
N ALA A 59 4.83 9.13 1.09
CA ALA A 59 5.48 10.35 0.66
C ALA A 59 6.97 10.10 0.40
N GLY A 60 7.40 10.27 -0.86
CA GLY A 60 8.80 10.11 -1.25
C GLY A 60 9.30 8.65 -1.29
N THR A 61 8.38 7.67 -1.32
CA THR A 61 8.72 6.25 -1.43
C THR A 61 7.93 5.58 -2.57
N ASP A 62 8.43 4.45 -3.07
CA ASP A 62 7.73 3.60 -4.07
C ASP A 62 6.75 2.60 -3.43
N LEU A 63 6.38 2.87 -2.19
CA LEU A 63 5.52 2.00 -1.40
C LEU A 63 4.07 2.46 -1.48
N PHE A 64 3.17 1.49 -1.57
CA PHE A 64 1.74 1.68 -1.69
C PHE A 64 0.96 0.65 -0.86
N HIS A 65 -0.27 1.04 -0.54
CA HIS A 65 -1.30 0.19 0.01
C HIS A 65 -2.59 0.44 -0.78
N ILE A 66 -3.24 -0.62 -1.22
CA ILE A 66 -4.57 -0.56 -1.83
C ILE A 66 -5.55 -1.38 -1.01
N SER A 67 -6.79 -0.92 -0.89
CA SER A 67 -7.87 -1.74 -0.38
C SER A 67 -9.13 -1.58 -1.21
N TYR A 68 -9.90 -2.64 -1.37
CA TYR A 68 -11.06 -2.67 -2.26
C TYR A 68 -12.05 -3.76 -1.85
N LEU A 69 -13.30 -3.62 -2.28
CA LEU A 69 -14.32 -4.67 -2.22
C LEU A 69 -14.33 -5.42 -3.55
N THR A 70 -14.65 -6.71 -3.52
CA THR A 70 -14.82 -7.55 -4.71
C THR A 70 -15.83 -8.65 -4.41
N THR A 71 -16.48 -9.18 -5.44
CA THR A 71 -17.35 -10.35 -5.33
C THR A 71 -16.57 -11.66 -5.26
N ASP A 72 -15.31 -11.67 -5.71
CA ASP A 72 -14.40 -12.82 -5.61
C ASP A 72 -13.18 -12.51 -4.73
N PRO A 73 -13.27 -12.71 -3.40
CA PRO A 73 -12.16 -12.48 -2.48
C PRO A 73 -10.99 -13.46 -2.70
N GLN A 74 -11.16 -14.54 -3.47
CA GLN A 74 -10.10 -15.51 -3.73
C GLN A 74 -9.28 -15.16 -4.98
N TYR A 75 -9.77 -14.26 -5.83
CA TYR A 75 -9.17 -13.93 -7.13
C TYR A 75 -7.68 -13.65 -7.02
N ALA A 76 -7.29 -12.68 -6.18
CA ALA A 76 -5.90 -12.26 -6.05
C ALA A 76 -4.99 -13.40 -5.56
N ARG A 77 -5.50 -14.18 -4.59
CA ARG A 77 -4.81 -15.34 -4.02
C ARG A 77 -4.51 -16.38 -5.09
N LEU A 78 -5.48 -16.71 -5.93
CA LEU A 78 -5.34 -17.71 -6.99
C LEU A 78 -4.51 -17.20 -8.16
N ALA A 79 -4.72 -15.95 -8.58
CA ALA A 79 -4.03 -15.35 -9.73
C ALA A 79 -2.52 -15.18 -9.52
N LYS A 80 -2.06 -15.07 -8.28
CA LYS A 80 -0.64 -14.92 -7.92
C LYS A 80 -0.07 -16.12 -7.16
N ASP A 81 -0.83 -17.19 -6.99
CA ASP A 81 -0.44 -18.35 -6.16
C ASP A 81 0.08 -17.91 -4.78
N MET A 82 -0.70 -17.07 -4.09
CA MET A 82 -0.25 -16.47 -2.83
C MET A 82 -0.24 -17.49 -1.69
N LEU A 83 0.88 -17.55 -0.99
CA LEU A 83 1.09 -18.43 0.15
C LEU A 83 0.44 -17.84 1.40
N ARG A 84 -0.29 -18.67 2.16
CA ARG A 84 -0.80 -18.26 3.47
C ARG A 84 0.36 -18.12 4.46
N ILE A 85 0.38 -17.03 5.19
CA ILE A 85 1.38 -16.78 6.24
C ILE A 85 0.89 -17.40 7.55
N ASP A 86 1.75 -18.19 8.18
CA ASP A 86 1.48 -18.78 9.49
C ASP A 86 1.51 -17.72 10.61
N THR A 87 1.05 -18.12 11.80
CA THR A 87 0.92 -17.19 12.94
C THR A 87 2.25 -16.58 13.37
N GLU A 88 3.36 -17.32 13.26
CA GLU A 88 4.67 -16.85 13.73
C GLU A 88 5.26 -15.78 12.78
N ALA A 89 5.18 -16.02 11.47
CA ALA A 89 5.60 -15.07 10.45
C ALA A 89 4.64 -13.88 10.32
N ARG A 90 3.36 -14.04 10.69
CA ARG A 90 2.35 -12.96 10.65
C ARG A 90 2.77 -11.75 11.48
N ASP A 91 3.25 -11.95 12.70
CA ASP A 91 3.62 -10.84 13.58
C ASP A 91 4.81 -10.05 13.04
N ARG A 92 5.77 -10.73 12.39
CA ARG A 92 6.89 -10.08 11.70
C ARG A 92 6.39 -9.31 10.48
N ALA A 93 5.53 -9.91 9.67
CA ALA A 93 4.92 -9.26 8.51
C ALA A 93 4.18 -7.97 8.92
N VAL A 94 3.26 -8.05 9.89
CA VAL A 94 2.46 -6.89 10.35
C VAL A 94 3.32 -5.71 10.79
N ARG A 95 4.42 -5.96 11.51
CA ARG A 95 5.33 -4.90 11.97
C ARG A 95 6.07 -4.17 10.85
N THR A 96 6.08 -4.74 9.65
CA THR A 96 6.94 -4.28 8.55
C THR A 96 6.18 -3.73 7.34
N LEU A 97 4.83 -3.77 7.35
CA LEU A 97 3.99 -3.26 6.25
C LEU A 97 4.05 -1.74 6.06
N GLY A 98 4.41 -0.99 7.09
CA GLY A 98 4.48 0.48 7.05
C GLY A 98 3.11 1.17 6.96
N PHE A 99 3.09 2.42 6.48
CA PHE A 99 1.90 3.26 6.20
C PHE A 99 0.88 3.51 7.32
N GLY A 100 1.15 3.09 8.56
CA GLY A 100 0.13 3.03 9.60
C GLY A 100 -1.00 2.06 9.25
N ALA A 101 -0.74 1.12 8.33
CA ALA A 101 -1.72 0.12 7.93
C ALA A 101 -1.87 -0.91 9.06
N SER A 102 -3.10 -1.09 9.53
CA SER A 102 -3.43 -2.15 10.48
C SER A 102 -4.09 -3.29 9.73
N ILE A 103 -3.49 -4.48 9.81
CA ILE A 103 -4.19 -5.70 9.40
C ILE A 103 -5.22 -6.03 10.48
N PRO A 104 -6.51 -6.19 10.15
CA PRO A 104 -7.51 -6.65 11.11
C PRO A 104 -7.07 -7.96 11.79
N ALA A 105 -7.31 -8.07 13.09
CA ALA A 105 -6.76 -9.17 13.88
C ALA A 105 -7.22 -10.56 13.39
N ASP A 106 -8.42 -10.63 12.82
CA ASP A 106 -9.07 -11.82 12.26
C ASP A 106 -8.74 -12.06 10.77
N ALA A 107 -8.03 -11.15 10.12
CA ALA A 107 -7.73 -11.28 8.70
C ALA A 107 -6.70 -12.39 8.43
N ALA A 108 -7.02 -13.25 7.47
CA ALA A 108 -6.03 -14.17 6.91
C ALA A 108 -5.02 -13.39 6.08
N LEU A 109 -3.73 -13.56 6.38
CA LEU A 109 -2.63 -12.91 5.66
C LEU A 109 -2.00 -13.90 4.68
N HIS A 110 -1.80 -13.44 3.45
CA HIS A 110 -1.11 -14.17 2.39
C HIS A 110 0.02 -13.30 1.84
N ALA A 111 0.99 -13.91 1.19
CA ALA A 111 2.04 -13.22 0.48
C ALA A 111 2.38 -13.89 -0.85
N TRP A 112 2.79 -13.08 -1.81
CA TRP A 112 3.43 -13.52 -3.05
C TRP A 112 4.86 -13.01 -3.08
N CYS A 113 5.79 -13.89 -3.43
CA CYS A 113 7.21 -13.62 -3.47
C CYS A 113 7.67 -13.40 -4.91
N ARG A 114 8.31 -12.26 -5.18
CA ARG A 114 8.89 -11.94 -6.50
C ARG A 114 10.39 -11.83 -6.42
N ASP A 115 11.07 -12.51 -7.34
CA ASP A 115 12.55 -12.55 -7.40
C ASP A 115 13.18 -11.24 -7.86
N ASP A 116 12.47 -10.38 -8.61
CA ASP A 116 13.03 -9.15 -9.17
C ASP A 116 12.01 -8.00 -9.20
N TRP A 117 12.35 -6.88 -8.55
CA TRP A 117 11.80 -5.56 -8.85
C TRP A 117 12.95 -4.59 -9.13
N ARG A 118 12.96 -4.00 -10.34
CA ARG A 118 13.89 -2.94 -10.75
C ARG A 118 13.27 -1.55 -10.61
N ALA A 119 12.85 -1.15 -9.41
CA ALA A 119 12.62 0.28 -9.15
C ALA A 119 12.98 0.61 -7.71
N GLY A 120 14.05 1.37 -7.57
CA GLY A 120 14.56 1.92 -6.33
C GLY A 120 16.04 2.31 -6.48
N PRO A 121 16.48 3.45 -5.92
CA PRO A 121 17.91 3.78 -5.87
C PRO A 121 18.69 2.65 -5.20
N PRO A 122 20.01 2.50 -5.48
CA PRO A 122 20.82 1.39 -4.99
C PRO A 122 20.96 1.46 -3.47
N GLN A 123 19.99 0.92 -2.74
CA GLN A 123 19.97 0.87 -1.30
C GLN A 123 19.61 -0.54 -0.87
N ALA A 124 20.64 -1.26 -0.43
CA ALA A 124 20.63 -2.59 0.16
C ALA A 124 20.04 -3.72 -0.72
N PHE A 125 20.67 -4.89 -0.67
CA PHE A 125 20.18 -6.10 -1.31
C PHE A 125 18.80 -6.46 -0.74
N VAL A 126 17.72 -6.09 -1.43
CA VAL A 126 16.39 -6.65 -1.20
C VAL A 126 16.37 -7.97 -1.94
N ALA A 127 16.24 -9.09 -1.21
CA ALA A 127 16.35 -10.42 -1.83
C ALA A 127 15.14 -10.76 -2.70
N LYS A 128 13.95 -10.29 -2.29
CA LYS A 128 12.67 -10.42 -2.99
C LYS A 128 11.72 -9.28 -2.60
N GLU A 129 10.81 -8.90 -3.49
CA GLU A 129 9.63 -8.09 -3.14
C GLU A 129 8.54 -9.03 -2.61
N LEU A 130 7.86 -8.62 -1.53
CA LEU A 130 6.66 -9.31 -1.04
C LEU A 130 5.43 -8.46 -1.34
N LEU A 131 4.44 -9.07 -1.97
CA LEU A 131 3.09 -8.53 -2.05
C LEU A 131 2.24 -9.22 -1.01
N PHE A 132 1.75 -8.49 -0.02
CA PHE A 132 0.85 -9.03 0.99
C PHE A 132 -0.60 -8.86 0.58
N LEU A 133 -1.44 -9.82 0.96
CA LEU A 133 -2.89 -9.77 0.84
C LEU A 133 -3.53 -10.14 2.17
N ALA A 134 -4.32 -9.23 2.73
CA ALA A 134 -5.21 -9.53 3.85
C ALA A 134 -6.67 -9.47 3.38
N ASP A 135 -7.47 -10.44 3.83
CA ASP A 135 -8.93 -10.44 3.65
C ASP A 135 -9.60 -10.21 4.99
N ALA A 136 -10.36 -9.13 5.11
CA ALA A 136 -11.20 -8.87 6.27
C ALA A 136 -12.60 -8.43 5.85
N LYS A 137 -13.60 -9.25 6.20
CA LYS A 137 -15.03 -8.94 6.01
C LYS A 137 -15.38 -8.58 4.56
N GLY A 138 -14.77 -9.26 3.59
CA GLY A 138 -15.00 -9.04 2.16
C GLY A 138 -14.22 -7.87 1.56
N ARG A 139 -13.41 -7.17 2.37
CA ARG A 139 -12.46 -6.17 1.87
C ARG A 139 -11.08 -6.79 1.76
N GLN A 140 -10.49 -6.64 0.58
CA GLN A 140 -9.11 -7.02 0.31
C GLN A 140 -8.20 -5.84 0.61
N PHE A 141 -7.04 -6.12 1.16
CA PHE A 141 -5.99 -5.14 1.46
C PHE A 141 -4.67 -5.68 0.90
N GLN A 142 -4.01 -4.91 0.05
CA GLN A 142 -2.76 -5.30 -0.58
C GLN A 142 -1.67 -4.25 -0.35
N TRP A 143 -0.47 -4.72 -0.07
CA TRP A 143 0.72 -3.89 0.15
C TRP A 143 1.87 -4.39 -0.70
N ASN A 144 2.64 -3.48 -1.29
CA ASN A 144 4.01 -3.80 -1.64
C ASN A 144 4.96 -3.37 -0.53
N THR A 145 6.02 -4.15 -0.37
CA THR A 145 7.05 -3.82 0.61
C THR A 145 8.35 -4.53 0.27
N PHE A 146 9.44 -3.83 0.57
CA PHE A 146 10.80 -4.30 0.37
C PHE A 146 11.30 -4.94 1.66
N HIS A 147 11.70 -6.21 1.60
CA HIS A 147 12.15 -6.94 2.79
C HIS A 147 13.55 -7.52 2.68
N GLY A 148 14.22 -7.54 3.83
CA GLY A 148 15.48 -8.25 4.01
C GLY A 148 15.28 -9.77 3.96
N ARG A 149 16.41 -10.48 3.81
CA ARG A 149 16.47 -11.94 3.62
C ARG A 149 15.72 -12.77 4.67
N GLU A 150 15.63 -12.29 5.91
CA GLU A 150 15.01 -13.01 7.03
C GLU A 150 13.51 -13.25 6.80
N LEU A 151 12.71 -12.20 6.61
CA LEU A 151 11.26 -12.36 6.35
C LEU A 151 11.01 -13.08 5.02
N THR A 152 11.83 -12.82 4.00
CA THR A 152 11.76 -13.55 2.73
C THR A 152 11.95 -15.06 2.94
N SER A 153 12.87 -15.49 3.80
CA SER A 153 13.13 -16.93 4.04
C SER A 153 12.00 -17.61 4.84
N ASP A 154 11.26 -16.85 5.63
CA ASP A 154 10.09 -17.35 6.35
C ASP A 154 8.88 -17.50 5.44
N VAL A 155 8.67 -16.53 4.55
CA VAL A 155 7.46 -16.42 3.73
C VAL A 155 7.59 -17.14 2.39
N CYS A 156 8.78 -17.19 1.79
CA CYS A 156 9.01 -17.65 0.41
C CYS A 156 9.64 -19.04 0.31
N ARG A 157 9.19 -19.99 1.12
CA ARG A 157 9.72 -21.36 1.15
C ARG A 157 9.22 -22.24 0.01
#